data_AF-C8P6E5-F1
#
_entry.id   AF-C8P6E5-F1
#
_cell.length_a   1.000
_cell.length_b   1.000
_cell.length_c   1.000
_cell.angle_alpha   90.00
_cell.angle_beta   90.00
_cell.angle_gamma   90.00
#
_symmetry.space_group_name_H-M   'P 1'
#
loop_
_entity.id
_entity.type
_entity.pdbx_description
1 polymer ?
#
loop_
_entity_poly.entity_id
_entity_poly.type
_entity_poly.pdbx_seq_one_letter_code
_entity_poly.pdbx_strand_id
1 'polypeptide(L)' 'MNRIKDELAKRNRIRQQVLKIRNTGEANMFDVENVKRLAYYYNCHDLIDYLNTDRAGYVNLILTGKFN' A
#
# COMPACT_ATOMS: atom_id res chain seq x y z
N MET A 1 1.82 21.87 13.39
CA MET A 1 2.51 21.93 12.09
C MET A 1 3.20 20.63 11.67
N ASN A 2 3.24 19.57 12.49
CA ASN A 2 3.94 18.30 12.15
C ASN A 2 3.01 17.17 11.62
N ARG A 3 1.80 17.04 12.19
CA ARG A 3 0.89 15.91 11.89
C ARG A 3 0.53 15.74 10.41
N ILE A 4 0.24 16.83 9.69
CA ILE A 4 -0.10 16.76 8.27
C ILE A 4 1.09 16.27 7.44
N LYS A 5 2.30 16.72 7.79
CA LYS A 5 3.53 16.31 7.11
C LYS A 5 3.80 14.82 7.33
N ASP A 6 3.59 14.34 8.55
CA ASP A 6 3.79 12.93 8.91
C ASP A 6 2.79 12.01 8.18
N GLU A 7 1.53 12.42 8.05
CA GLU A 7 0.50 11.71 7.27
C GLU A 7 0.85 11.64 5.78
N LEU A 8 1.29 12.76 5.19
CA LEU A 8 1.72 12.79 3.80
C LEU A 8 2.96 11.90 3.57
N ALA A 9 3.91 11.91 4.51
CA ALA A 9 5.06 11.04 4.46
C ALA A 9 4.65 9.55 4.53
N LYS A 10 3.70 9.19 5.41
CA LYS A 10 3.16 7.83 5.50
C LYS A 10 2.49 7.39 4.19
N ARG A 11 1.63 8.23 3.62
CA ARG A 11 0.99 7.98 2.31
C ARG A 11 2.02 7.77 1.19
N ASN A 12 3.12 8.52 1.20
CA ASN A 12 4.20 8.32 0.24
C ASN A 12 4.93 6.98 0.42
N ARG A 13 5.19 6.56 1.67
CA ARG A 13 5.77 5.23 1.94
C ARG A 13 4.85 4.10 1.48
N ILE A 14 3.55 4.21 1.72
CA ILE A 14 2.56 3.24 1.21
C ILE A 14 2.64 3.14 -0.31
N ARG A 15 2.64 4.27 -1.03
CA ARG A 15 2.77 4.26 -2.51
C ARG A 15 4.04 3.59 -2.99
N GLN A 16 5.18 3.90 -2.37
CA GLN A 16 6.46 3.27 -2.72
C GLN A 16 6.44 1.76 -2.49
N GLN A 17 5.83 1.30 -1.40
CA GLN A 17 5.69 -0.12 -1.11
C GLN A 17 4.72 -0.82 -2.07
N VAL A 18 3.61 -0.18 -2.45
CA VAL A 18 2.72 -0.68 -3.51
C VAL A 18 3.46 -0.83 -4.83
N LEU A 19 4.25 0.18 -5.23
CA LEU A 19 5.07 0.11 -6.44
C LEU A 19 6.15 -0.96 -6.35
N LYS A 20 6.76 -1.17 -5.17
CA LYS A 20 7.70 -2.26 -4.95
C LYS A 20 7.07 -3.61 -5.27
N ILE A 21 5.88 -3.90 -4.72
CA ILE A 21 5.16 -5.16 -5.01
C ILE A 21 4.74 -5.23 -6.47
N ARG A 22 4.18 -4.15 -7.02
CA ARG A 22 3.74 -4.10 -8.42
C ARG A 22 4.88 -4.42 -9.40
N ASN A 23 6.08 -3.90 -9.13
CA ASN A 23 7.23 -4.07 -10.01
C ASN A 23 7.80 -5.49 -9.97
N THR A 24 7.47 -6.33 -8.97
CA THR A 24 7.88 -7.75 -9.00
C THR A 24 7.07 -8.56 -10.00
N GLY A 25 5.84 -8.14 -10.31
CA GLY A 25 4.92 -8.87 -11.19
C GLY A 25 4.41 -10.19 -10.60
N GLU A 26 4.67 -10.47 -9.32
CA GLU A 26 4.35 -11.76 -8.69
C GLU A 26 2.88 -11.93 -8.29
N ALA A 27 2.11 -10.84 -8.21
CA ALA A 27 0.71 -10.86 -7.84
C ALA A 27 -0.12 -9.90 -8.69
N ASN A 28 -1.37 -10.28 -8.94
CA ASN A 28 -2.38 -9.32 -9.39
C ASN A 28 -2.62 -8.32 -8.25
N MET A 29 -2.55 -7.01 -8.53
CA MET A 29 -2.67 -5.99 -7.48
C MET A 29 -4.07 -5.91 -6.84
N PHE A 30 -5.09 -6.56 -7.40
CA PHE A 30 -6.42 -6.73 -6.80
C PHE A 30 -6.55 -8.01 -5.96
N ASP A 31 -5.60 -8.94 -6.08
CA ASP A 31 -5.47 -10.07 -5.16
C ASP A 31 -4.81 -9.61 -3.87
N VAL A 32 -5.63 -8.99 -3.01
CA VAL A 32 -5.19 -8.37 -1.76
C VAL A 32 -4.48 -9.37 -0.84
N GLU A 33 -4.88 -10.63 -0.82
CA GLU A 33 -4.28 -11.63 0.07
C GLU A 33 -2.85 -11.96 -0.38
N ASN A 34 -2.65 -12.16 -1.69
CA ASN A 34 -1.30 -12.36 -2.23
C ASN A 34 -0.44 -11.09 -2.13
N VAL A 35 -1.01 -9.90 -2.35
CA VAL A 35 -0.30 -8.63 -2.13
C VAL A 35 0.15 -8.51 -0.67
N LYS A 36 -0.70 -8.87 0.29
CA LYS A 36 -0.37 -8.84 1.72
C LYS A 36 0.73 -9.84 2.07
N ARG A 37 0.66 -11.07 1.53
CA ARG A 37 1.73 -12.07 1.68
C ARG A 37 3.08 -11.55 1.16
N LEU A 38 3.09 -10.95 -0.03
CA LEU A 38 4.30 -10.32 -0.59
C LEU A 38 4.75 -9.11 0.23
N ALA A 39 3.81 -8.31 0.76
CA ALA A 39 4.14 -7.19 1.62
C ALA A 39 4.88 -7.64 2.90
N TYR A 40 4.47 -8.76 3.51
CA TYR A 40 5.23 -9.38 4.60
C TYR A 40 6.62 -9.83 4.14
N TYR A 41 6.72 -10.54 3.01
CA TYR A 41 8.00 -11.01 2.48
C TYR A 41 8.99 -9.87 2.20
N TYR A 42 8.50 -8.74 1.68
CA TYR A 42 9.31 -7.59 1.31
C TYR A 42 9.44 -6.52 2.41
N ASN A 43 8.99 -6.79 3.64
CA ASN A 43 9.00 -5.89 4.79
C ASN A 43 8.30 -4.53 4.54
N CYS A 44 7.17 -4.57 3.84
CA CYS A 44 6.34 -3.40 3.53
C CYS A 44 5.37 -3.08 4.68
N HIS A 45 5.90 -2.65 5.83
CA HIS A 45 5.12 -2.49 7.06
C HIS A 45 3.94 -1.52 6.94
N ASP A 46 4.15 -0.32 6.37
CA ASP A 46 3.06 0.66 6.19
C ASP A 46 1.94 0.13 5.27
N LEU A 47 2.29 -0.64 4.24
CA LEU A 47 1.33 -1.29 3.35
C LEU A 47 0.56 -2.41 4.05
N ILE A 48 1.24 -3.24 4.87
CA ILE A 48 0.57 -4.29 5.66
C ILE A 48 -0.49 -3.66 6.57
N ASP A 49 -0.11 -2.61 7.30
CA ASP A 49 -1.03 -1.87 8.17
C ASP A 49 -2.20 -1.32 7.36
N TYR A 50 -1.91 -0.70 6.21
CA TYR A 50 -2.95 -0.12 5.35
C TYR A 50 -3.95 -1.17 4.84
N LEU A 51 -3.46 -2.33 4.41
CA LEU A 51 -4.31 -3.45 3.96
C LEU A 51 -5.17 -4.02 5.08
N ASN A 52 -4.70 -3.98 6.34
CA ASN A 52 -5.47 -4.40 7.49
C ASN A 52 -6.54 -3.38 7.89
N THR A 53 -6.26 -2.09 7.76
CA THR A 53 -7.15 -1.01 8.23
C THR A 53 -8.15 -0.54 7.18
N ASP A 54 -7.76 -0.51 5.91
CA ASP A 54 -8.54 0.13 4.83
C ASP A 54 -8.33 -0.59 3.48
N ARG A 55 -8.89 -1.79 3.40
CA ARG A 55 -8.86 -2.59 2.16
C ARG A 55 -9.57 -1.89 0.99
N ALA A 56 -10.66 -1.18 1.25
CA ALA A 56 -11.41 -0.47 0.21
C ALA A 56 -10.60 0.70 -0.37
N GLY A 57 -9.93 1.48 0.48
CA GLY A 57 -9.04 2.54 0.04
C GLY A 57 -7.82 2.01 -0.71
N TYR A 58 -7.28 0.84 -0.35
CA TYR A 58 -6.24 0.20 -1.17
C TYR A 58 -6.73 -0.12 -2.59
N VAL A 59 -7.92 -0.71 -2.73
CA VAL A 59 -8.49 -0.99 -4.06
C VAL A 59 -8.68 0.32 -4.85
N ASN A 60 -9.17 1.37 -4.20
CA ASN A 60 -9.29 2.70 -4.83
C ASN A 60 -7.93 3.28 -5.24
N LEU A 61 -6.89 3.10 -4.41
CA LEU A 61 -5.53 3.53 -4.73
C LEU A 61 -5.00 2.82 -5.98
N ILE A 62 -5.26 1.52 -6.13
CA ILE A 62 -4.86 0.77 -7.34
C ILE A 62 -5.62 1.26 -8.57
N LEU A 63 -6.91 1.56 -8.46
CA LEU A 63 -7.73 2.05 -9.57
C LEU A 63 -7.40 3.48 -9.99
N THR A 64 -7.15 4.37 -9.02
CA THR A 64 -7.16 5.83 -9.26
C THR A 64 -5.82 6.51 -8.96
N GLY A 65 -4.90 5.86 -8.26
CA GLY A 65 -3.67 6.46 -7.73
C GLY A 65 -3.89 7.40 -6.52
N LYS A 66 -5.13 7.53 -6.02
CA LYS A 66 -5.50 8.45 -4.95
C LYS A 66 -5.85 7.70 -3.66
N PHE A 67 -5.46 8.28 -2.53
CA PHE A 67 -5.97 7.87 -1.21
C PHE A 67 -7.34 8.50 -1.00
N ASN A 68 -8.26 7.74 -0.40
CA ASN A 68 -9.50 8.29 0.12
C ASN A 68 -9.25 9.08 1.42
#